data_AF-A0A7J2YBY5-F1
#
_entry.id   AF-A0A7J2YBY5-F1
#
_cell.length_a   1.000
_cell.length_b   1.000
_cell.length_c   1.000
_cell.angle_alpha   90.00
_cell.angle_beta   90.00
_cell.angle_gamma   90.00
#
_symmetry.space_group_name_H-M   'P 1'
#
loop_
_entity.id
_entity.type
_entity.pdbx_description
1 polymer ?
#
loop_
_entity_poly.entity_id
_entity_poly.type
_entity_poly.pdbx_seq_one_letter_code
_entity_poly.pdbx_strand_id
1 'polypeptide(L)'
;MSINVNEKKVCLECSNKIFMRYQSFVERPKAIDPSNLDKIKGLAEEKKDFQSLHSQFRDALHLYDKLDDLSRKAKLPTELMERLYNLGQRIRITNILLTDMRSALENSDTMHVKTNKEKILEELSYCKKELSICEYEIKKFVRM
;
A
#
# COMPACT_ATOMS: atom_id res chain seq x y z
N MET A 1 -8.48 22.50 -60.71
CA MET A 1 -7.57 22.58 -59.56
C MET A 1 -7.18 21.17 -59.18
N SER A 2 -5.96 20.74 -59.50
CA SER A 2 -5.48 19.39 -59.25
C SER A 2 -4.14 19.49 -58.55
N ILE A 3 -4.07 19.02 -57.30
CA ILE A 3 -2.84 19.00 -56.51
C ILE A 3 -1.96 17.86 -57.01
N ASN A 4 -0.73 18.22 -57.34
CA ASN A 4 0.36 17.39 -57.82
C ASN A 4 1.02 16.69 -56.62
N VAL A 5 0.90 15.37 -56.50
CA VAL A 5 1.58 14.60 -55.44
C VAL A 5 2.83 13.98 -56.05
N ASN A 6 3.96 14.61 -55.75
CA ASN A 6 5.30 14.22 -56.16
C ASN A 6 5.79 13.09 -55.24
N GLU A 7 5.54 11.83 -55.61
CA GLU A 7 6.06 10.67 -54.87
C GLU A 7 7.51 10.38 -55.26
N LYS A 8 8.42 10.78 -54.36
CA LYS A 8 9.82 10.34 -54.35
C LYS A 8 9.87 8.82 -54.20
N LYS A 9 10.29 8.13 -55.27
CA LYS A 9 10.78 6.74 -55.22
C LYS A 9 11.97 6.65 -54.26
N VAL A 10 11.72 6.21 -53.04
CA VAL A 10 12.79 5.78 -52.12
C VAL A 10 13.25 4.41 -52.60
N CYS A 11 14.54 4.31 -52.96
CA CYS A 11 15.18 3.10 -53.46
C CYS A 11 15.11 1.97 -52.40
N LEU A 12 14.40 0.88 -52.71
CA LEU A 12 14.18 -0.27 -51.81
C LEU A 12 15.50 -0.93 -51.34
N GLU A 13 16.57 -0.81 -52.11
CA GLU A 13 17.86 -1.46 -51.81
C GLU A 13 18.64 -0.76 -50.67
N CYS A 14 18.45 0.56 -50.49
CA CYS A 14 19.04 1.28 -49.37
C CYS A 14 18.32 0.95 -48.04
N SER A 15 17.00 0.74 -48.09
CA SER A 15 16.19 0.38 -46.92
C SER A 15 16.56 -1.00 -46.37
N ASN A 16 16.88 -1.97 -47.24
CA ASN A 16 17.26 -3.31 -46.80
C ASN A 16 18.60 -3.36 -46.06
N LYS A 17 19.61 -2.54 -46.45
CA LYS A 17 20.88 -2.50 -45.70
C LYS A 17 20.74 -1.89 -44.31
N ILE A 18 19.88 -0.88 -44.15
CA ILE A 18 19.59 -0.26 -42.85
C ILE A 18 18.77 -1.23 -41.98
N PHE A 19 17.77 -1.90 -42.57
CA PHE A 19 16.96 -2.91 -41.87
C PHE A 19 17.79 -4.10 -41.39
N MET A 20 18.70 -4.62 -42.24
CA MET A 20 19.58 -5.73 -41.89
C MET A 20 20.62 -5.33 -40.81
N ARG A 21 21.12 -4.09 -40.82
CA ARG A 21 21.96 -3.57 -39.72
C ARG A 21 21.16 -3.44 -38.42
N TYR A 22 19.92 -2.95 -38.47
CA TYR A 22 19.06 -2.89 -37.27
C TYR A 22 18.76 -4.27 -36.71
N GLN A 23 18.49 -5.28 -37.54
CA GLN A 23 18.26 -6.65 -37.05
C GLN A 23 19.48 -7.28 -36.38
N SER A 24 20.71 -6.89 -36.75
CA SER A 24 21.93 -7.37 -36.06
C SER A 24 22.23 -6.64 -34.75
N PHE A 25 21.65 -5.46 -34.51
CA PHE A 25 21.88 -4.64 -33.30
C PHE A 25 20.72 -4.69 -32.29
N VAL A 26 19.54 -5.15 -32.71
CA VAL A 26 18.45 -5.45 -31.78
C VAL A 26 18.66 -6.89 -31.30
N GLU A 27 19.48 -7.04 -30.26
CA GLU A 27 19.24 -8.16 -29.34
C GLU A 27 17.74 -8.13 -29.02
N ARG A 28 17.00 -9.14 -29.46
CA ARG A 28 15.60 -9.29 -29.04
C ARG A 28 15.64 -9.16 -27.52
N PRO A 29 14.90 -8.22 -26.89
CA PRO A 29 14.85 -8.17 -25.44
C PRO A 29 14.53 -9.58 -24.99
N LYS A 30 15.46 -10.20 -24.23
CA LYS A 30 15.33 -11.57 -23.76
C LYS A 30 13.91 -11.69 -23.24
N ALA A 31 13.15 -12.64 -23.78
CA ALA A 31 11.76 -12.85 -23.37
C ALA A 31 11.74 -12.84 -21.84
N ILE A 32 10.97 -11.92 -21.25
CA ILE A 32 10.79 -11.90 -19.80
C ILE A 32 10.27 -13.28 -19.46
N ASP A 33 11.05 -14.03 -18.69
CA ASP A 33 10.66 -15.35 -18.24
C ASP A 33 9.27 -15.23 -17.59
N PRO A 34 8.26 -15.98 -18.06
CA PRO A 34 6.90 -15.88 -17.51
C PRO A 34 6.88 -16.08 -15.98
N SER A 35 7.82 -16.84 -15.42
CA SER A 35 7.99 -16.99 -13.97
C SER A 35 8.41 -15.70 -13.24
N ASN A 36 9.08 -14.77 -13.92
CA ASN A 36 9.40 -13.44 -13.40
C ASN A 36 8.21 -12.48 -13.52
N LEU A 37 7.33 -12.68 -14.50
CA LEU A 37 6.14 -11.85 -14.67
C LEU A 37 5.16 -12.02 -13.49
N ASP A 38 4.98 -13.26 -13.03
CA ASP A 38 4.10 -13.57 -11.89
C ASP A 38 4.67 -13.03 -10.57
N LYS A 39 6.01 -13.08 -10.39
CA LYS A 39 6.68 -12.45 -9.23
C LYS A 39 6.51 -10.92 -9.21
N ILE A 40 6.66 -10.27 -10.37
CA ILE A 40 6.47 -8.82 -10.49
C ILE A 40 5.02 -8.42 -10.18
N LYS A 41 4.04 -9.20 -10.66
CA LYS A 41 2.62 -8.99 -10.34
C LYS A 41 2.34 -9.16 -8.85
N GLY A 42 2.87 -10.23 -8.23
CA GLY A 42 2.70 -10.48 -6.80
C GLY A 42 3.22 -9.35 -5.91
N LEU A 43 4.44 -8.86 -6.19
CA LEU A 43 5.00 -7.73 -5.45
C LEU A 43 4.22 -6.42 -5.66
N ALA A 44 3.63 -6.22 -6.85
CA ALA A 44 2.80 -5.05 -7.12
C ALA A 44 1.48 -5.09 -6.33
N GLU A 45 0.87 -6.27 -6.19
CA GLU A 45 -0.33 -6.48 -5.36
C GLU A 45 -0.02 -6.27 -3.88
N GLU A 46 1.06 -6.87 -3.37
CA GLU A 46 1.46 -6.72 -1.97
C GLU A 46 1.76 -5.25 -1.60
N LYS A 47 2.33 -4.46 -2.52
CA LYS A 47 2.50 -3.01 -2.34
C LYS A 47 1.18 -2.26 -2.24
N LYS A 48 0.18 -2.62 -3.06
CA LYS A 48 -1.16 -2.01 -2.97
C LYS A 48 -1.83 -2.36 -1.65
N ASP A 49 -1.71 -3.61 -1.22
CA ASP A 49 -2.23 -4.06 0.08
C ASP A 49 -1.60 -3.28 1.23
N PHE A 50 -0.26 -3.14 1.23
CA PHE A 50 0.43 -2.32 2.22
C PHE A 50 -0.09 -0.88 2.26
N GLN A 51 -0.26 -0.23 1.10
CA GLN A 51 -0.80 1.13 1.04
C GLN A 51 -2.22 1.21 1.62
N SER A 52 -3.07 0.23 1.32
CA SER A 52 -4.43 0.14 1.87
C SER A 52 -4.42 -0.03 3.38
N LEU A 53 -3.62 -0.96 3.92
CA LEU A 53 -3.48 -1.19 5.36
C LEU A 53 -2.92 0.04 6.08
N HIS A 54 -1.91 0.68 5.51
CA HIS A 54 -1.33 1.90 6.06
C HIS A 54 -2.34 3.06 6.06
N SER A 55 -3.23 3.14 5.07
CA SER A 55 -4.32 4.13 5.07
C SER A 55 -5.31 3.87 6.21
N GLN A 56 -5.77 2.63 6.36
CA GLN A 56 -6.69 2.24 7.44
C GLN A 56 -6.07 2.48 8.82
N PHE A 57 -4.77 2.20 8.96
CA PHE A 57 -4.03 2.49 10.18
C PHE A 57 -3.99 3.99 10.49
N ARG A 58 -3.75 4.85 9.48
CA ARG A 58 -3.77 6.31 9.68
C ARG A 58 -5.15 6.80 10.14
N ASP A 59 -6.22 6.27 9.57
CA ASP A 59 -7.58 6.62 10.00
C ASP A 59 -7.84 6.22 11.45
N ALA A 60 -7.40 5.01 11.84
CA ALA A 60 -7.52 4.51 13.21
C ALA A 60 -6.69 5.35 14.20
N LEU A 61 -5.44 5.68 13.85
CA LEU A 61 -4.54 6.50 14.66
C LEU A 61 -5.12 7.91 14.87
N HIS A 62 -5.62 8.55 13.81
CA HIS A 62 -6.20 9.88 13.91
C HIS A 62 -7.46 9.89 14.78
N LEU A 63 -8.29 8.85 14.72
CA LEU A 63 -9.43 8.73 15.62
C LEU A 63 -8.96 8.51 17.06
N TYR A 64 -7.97 7.65 17.28
CA TYR A 64 -7.38 7.42 18.60
C TYR A 64 -6.85 8.71 19.23
N ASP A 65 -6.05 9.48 18.50
CA ASP A 65 -5.47 10.74 18.99
C ASP A 65 -6.56 11.72 19.45
N LYS A 66 -7.67 11.79 18.69
CA LYS A 66 -8.83 12.60 19.10
C LYS A 66 -9.47 12.11 20.40
N LEU A 67 -9.61 10.79 20.57
CA LEU A 67 -10.20 10.21 21.78
C LEU A 67 -9.26 10.38 22.98
N ASP A 68 -7.95 10.21 22.78
CA ASP A 68 -6.93 10.43 23.81
C ASP A 68 -6.90 11.91 24.25
N ASP A 69 -6.95 12.85 23.31
CA ASP A 69 -7.05 14.28 23.63
C ASP A 69 -8.32 14.62 24.42
N LEU A 70 -9.46 14.02 24.08
CA LEU A 70 -10.70 14.16 24.84
C LEU A 70 -10.58 13.55 26.23
N SER A 71 -9.91 12.41 26.35
CA SER A 71 -9.68 11.73 27.64
C SER A 71 -8.83 12.53 28.62
N ARG A 72 -7.92 13.37 28.11
CA ARG A 72 -7.10 14.25 28.94
C ARG A 72 -7.87 15.48 29.42
N LYS A 73 -8.86 15.92 28.64
CA LYS A 73 -9.69 17.09 28.93
C LYS A 73 -10.88 16.75 29.83
N ALA A 74 -11.52 15.62 29.58
CA ALA A 74 -12.63 15.11 30.37
C ALA A 74 -12.06 14.12 31.40
N LYS A 75 -12.37 14.28 32.68
CA LYS A 75 -12.00 13.29 33.72
C LYS A 75 -12.81 12.00 33.52
N LEU A 76 -12.43 11.20 32.53
CA LEU A 76 -13.14 9.98 32.14
C LEU A 76 -13.08 8.93 33.26
N PRO A 77 -14.06 7.99 33.29
CA PRO A 77 -13.99 6.84 34.18
C PRO A 77 -12.71 6.02 33.95
N THR A 78 -12.16 5.46 35.03
CA THR A 78 -10.92 4.64 34.99
C THR A 78 -10.99 3.52 33.95
N GLU A 79 -12.11 2.82 33.84
CA GLU A 79 -12.32 1.74 32.86
C GLU A 79 -12.15 2.21 31.41
N LEU A 80 -12.57 3.44 31.11
CA LEU A 80 -12.48 4.02 29.77
C LEU A 80 -11.05 4.48 29.47
N MET A 81 -10.33 4.98 30.48
CA MET A 81 -8.90 5.28 30.36
C MET A 81 -8.07 4.01 30.14
N GLU A 82 -8.35 2.93 30.85
CA GLU A 82 -7.68 1.63 30.66
C GLU A 82 -7.92 1.06 29.25
N ARG A 83 -9.15 1.18 28.74
CA ARG A 83 -9.47 0.81 27.35
C ARG A 83 -8.67 1.61 26.34
N LEU A 84 -8.61 2.93 26.48
CA LEU A 84 -7.80 3.79 25.61
C LEU A 84 -6.31 3.47 25.71
N TYR A 85 -5.82 3.17 26.91
CA TYR A 85 -4.43 2.76 27.09
C TYR A 85 -4.12 1.46 26.34
N ASN A 86 -4.96 0.44 26.50
CA ASN A 86 -4.80 -0.84 25.80
C ASN A 86 -4.89 -0.66 24.27
N LEU A 87 -5.83 0.16 23.80
CA LEU A 87 -5.97 0.51 22.40
C LEU A 87 -4.71 1.19 21.84
N GLY A 88 -4.10 2.10 22.61
CA GLY A 88 -2.82 2.72 22.26
C GLY A 88 -1.68 1.71 22.09
N GLN A 89 -1.62 0.68 22.94
CA GLN A 89 -0.64 -0.40 22.79
C GLN A 89 -0.86 -1.19 21.49
N ARG A 90 -2.12 -1.46 21.11
CA ARG A 90 -2.46 -2.19 19.88
C ARG A 90 -2.14 -1.38 18.63
N ILE A 91 -2.39 -0.06 18.66
CA ILE A 91 -1.96 0.88 17.62
C ILE A 91 -0.43 0.86 17.46
N ARG A 92 0.31 0.86 18.57
CA ARG A 92 1.78 0.77 18.54
C ARG A 92 2.26 -0.53 17.90
N ILE A 93 1.66 -1.68 18.27
CA ILE A 93 1.98 -2.99 17.67
C ILE A 93 1.70 -2.96 16.16
N THR A 94 0.55 -2.42 15.75
CA THR A 94 0.18 -2.29 14.33
C THR A 94 1.20 -1.48 13.54
N ASN A 95 1.70 -0.38 14.11
CA ASN A 95 2.73 0.45 13.49
C ASN A 95 4.07 -0.29 13.30
N ILE A 96 4.47 -1.10 14.29
CA ILE A 96 5.66 -1.94 14.20
C ILE A 96 5.49 -2.95 13.07
N LEU A 97 4.36 -3.66 13.03
CA LEU A 97 4.07 -4.64 11.98
C LEU A 97 4.04 -4.00 10.57
N LEU A 98 3.49 -2.80 10.42
CA LEU A 98 3.53 -2.05 9.16
C LEU A 98 4.97 -1.69 8.76
N THR A 99 5.79 -1.27 9.72
CA THR A 99 7.20 -0.96 9.48
C THR A 99 7.99 -2.20 9.04
N ASP A 100 7.72 -3.33 9.68
CA ASP A 100 8.33 -4.62 9.35
C ASP A 100 7.85 -5.11 7.97
N MET A 101 6.55 -4.99 7.66
CA MET A 101 6.00 -5.30 6.34
C MET A 101 6.62 -4.44 5.23
N ARG A 102 6.86 -3.14 5.49
CA ARG A 102 7.55 -2.25 4.54
C ARG A 102 8.97 -2.75 4.26
N SER A 103 9.71 -3.10 5.32
CA SER A 103 11.07 -3.63 5.20
C SER A 103 11.09 -4.96 4.43
N ALA A 104 10.10 -5.83 4.66
CA ALA A 104 9.96 -7.09 3.93
C ALA A 104 9.64 -6.88 2.44
N LEU A 105 8.81 -5.89 2.10
CA LEU A 105 8.55 -5.49 0.72
C LEU A 105 9.80 -4.97 0.01
N GLU A 106 10.63 -4.19 0.70
CA GLU A 106 11.91 -3.69 0.16
C GLU A 106 12.88 -4.85 -0.12
N ASN A 107 12.86 -5.88 0.73
CA ASN A 107 13.69 -7.09 0.59
C ASN A 107 13.06 -8.18 -0.29
N SER A 108 11.86 -7.95 -0.85
CA SER A 108 11.10 -8.95 -1.62
C SER A 108 10.81 -10.26 -0.87
N ASP A 109 10.69 -10.21 0.45
CA ASP A 109 10.35 -11.35 1.32
C ASP A 109 8.83 -11.56 1.41
N THR A 110 8.28 -12.15 0.34
CA THR A 110 6.82 -12.38 0.19
C THR A 110 6.20 -13.21 1.32
N MET A 111 6.95 -14.10 1.97
CA MET A 111 6.43 -14.92 3.08
C MET A 111 6.22 -14.07 4.33
N HIS A 112 7.20 -13.21 4.65
CA HIS A 112 7.10 -12.31 5.79
C HIS A 112 6.04 -11.21 5.55
N VAL A 113 5.91 -10.73 4.31
CA VAL A 113 4.85 -9.80 3.90
C VAL A 113 3.46 -10.39 4.16
N LYS A 114 3.21 -11.64 3.75
CA LYS A 114 1.92 -12.32 3.99
C LYS A 114 1.63 -12.49 5.48
N THR A 115 2.62 -12.95 6.24
CA THR A 115 2.50 -13.14 7.69
C THR A 115 2.15 -11.82 8.39
N ASN A 116 2.83 -10.72 8.04
CA ASN A 116 2.56 -9.42 8.64
C ASN A 116 1.21 -8.85 8.19
N LYS A 117 0.82 -9.05 6.93
CA LYS A 117 -0.50 -8.65 6.42
C LYS A 117 -1.64 -9.23 7.27
N GLU A 118 -1.59 -10.53 7.56
CA GLU A 118 -2.61 -11.20 8.38
C GLU A 118 -2.68 -10.62 9.79
N LYS A 119 -1.53 -10.47 10.46
CA LYS A 119 -1.46 -9.86 11.80
C LYS A 119 -1.98 -8.41 11.81
N ILE A 120 -1.61 -7.60 10.81
CA ILE A 120 -2.08 -6.22 10.70
C ILE A 120 -3.60 -6.17 10.54
N LEU A 121 -4.19 -7.08 9.75
CA LEU A 121 -5.64 -7.15 9.58
C LEU A 121 -6.35 -7.49 10.89
N GLU A 122 -5.82 -8.43 11.67
CA GLU A 122 -6.35 -8.77 13.00
C GLU A 122 -6.28 -7.58 13.96
N GLU A 123 -5.13 -6.91 14.04
CA GLU A 123 -4.93 -5.75 14.91
C GLU A 123 -5.83 -4.58 14.51
N LEU A 124 -5.95 -4.27 13.20
CA LEU A 124 -6.82 -3.20 12.71
C LEU A 124 -8.31 -3.52 12.95
N SER A 125 -8.71 -4.78 12.80
CA SER A 125 -10.09 -5.23 13.10
C SER A 125 -10.43 -5.02 14.57
N TYR A 126 -9.50 -5.37 15.47
CA TYR A 126 -9.63 -5.11 16.90
C TYR A 126 -9.69 -3.60 17.19
N CYS A 127 -8.74 -2.83 16.68
CA CYS A 127 -8.67 -1.38 16.90
C CYS A 127 -9.94 -0.68 16.43
N LYS A 128 -10.48 -1.05 15.27
CA LYS A 128 -11.72 -0.47 14.74
C LYS A 128 -12.92 -0.70 15.66
N LYS A 129 -13.05 -1.91 16.23
CA LYS A 129 -14.11 -2.24 17.18
C LYS A 129 -13.98 -1.42 18.47
N GLU A 130 -12.79 -1.42 19.08
CA GLU A 130 -12.56 -0.69 20.33
C GLU A 130 -12.66 0.83 20.16
N LEU A 131 -12.18 1.38 19.05
CA LEU A 131 -12.34 2.81 18.73
C LEU A 131 -13.81 3.21 18.69
N SER A 132 -14.67 2.40 18.07
CA SER A 132 -16.11 2.66 18.00
C SER A 132 -16.77 2.64 19.38
N ILE A 133 -16.34 1.72 20.26
CA ILE A 133 -16.85 1.63 21.64
C ILE A 133 -16.38 2.86 22.44
N CYS A 134 -15.09 3.18 22.39
CA CYS A 134 -14.53 4.31 23.10
C CYS A 134 -15.15 5.63 22.63
N GLU A 135 -15.35 5.81 21.32
CA GLU A 135 -16.00 7.01 20.78
C GLU A 135 -17.43 7.16 21.30
N TYR A 136 -18.20 6.07 21.35
CA TYR A 136 -19.55 6.08 21.89
C TYR A 136 -19.58 6.44 23.38
N GLU A 137 -18.78 5.76 24.20
CA GLU A 137 -18.76 5.97 25.65
C GLU A 137 -18.25 7.38 26.02
N ILE A 138 -17.21 7.89 25.33
CA ILE A 138 -16.70 9.26 25.55
C ILE A 138 -17.76 10.28 25.18
N LYS A 139 -18.43 10.14 24.02
CA LYS A 139 -19.49 11.07 23.61
C LYS A 139 -20.67 11.04 24.58
N LYS A 140 -21.01 9.87 25.11
CA LYS A 140 -22.05 9.72 26.12
C LYS A 140 -21.65 10.43 27.41
N PHE A 141 -20.42 10.23 27.89
CA PHE A 141 -19.92 10.85 29.11
C PHE A 141 -19.80 12.37 29.02
N VAL A 142 -19.27 12.90 27.92
CA VAL A 142 -19.07 14.36 27.73
C VAL A 142 -20.40 15.11 27.54
N ARG A 143 -21.48 14.42 27.15
CA ARG A 143 -22.82 15.01 27.04
C ARG A 143 -23.61 15.03 28.35
N MET A 144 -23.11 14.35 29.40
CA MET A 144 -23.66 14.37 30.75
C MET A 144 -23.06 15.53 31.55
#